data_AF-A0A644ZDZ1-F1
#
_entry.id   AF-A0A644ZDZ1-F1
#
_cell.length_a   1.000
_cell.length_b   1.000
_cell.length_c   1.000
_cell.angle_alpha   90.00
_cell.angle_beta   90.00
_cell.angle_gamma   90.00
#
_symmetry.space_group_name_H-M   'P 1'
#
loop_
_entity.id
_entity.type
_entity.pdbx_description
1 polymer ?
#
loop_
_entity_poly.entity_id
_entity_poly.type
_entity_poly.pdbx_seq_one_letter_code
_entity_poly.pdbx_strand_id
1 'polypeptide(L)'
;MESTLYIEVMTPEASPRQGATVRARAGRAYAIRFGTASVLYTVLMLVGMPLARSQPAGSFARYALVCLPVIGVAIGVRALWRLVHEADELQSRRLMEALNVSIAGTILVTFCLGMMQVVGAPALPWFWVIPVWAASFGIGVARTAWKYR
;
A
#
# COMPACT_ATOMS: atom_id res chain seq x y z
N MET A 1 -31.35 35.84 -34.08
CA MET A 1 -31.27 35.46 -32.66
C MET A 1 -31.82 34.04 -32.57
N GLU A 2 -31.16 33.13 -31.86
CA GLU A 2 -31.52 31.69 -31.67
C GLU A 2 -30.79 30.65 -32.55
N SER A 3 -29.51 30.89 -32.85
CA SER A 3 -28.56 29.86 -33.30
C SER A 3 -27.75 29.29 -32.13
N THR A 4 -28.40 28.97 -31.01
CA THR A 4 -27.75 28.60 -29.73
C THR A 4 -28.35 27.36 -29.08
N LEU A 5 -29.00 26.48 -29.85
CA LEU A 5 -29.72 25.30 -29.33
C LEU A 5 -29.24 23.95 -29.91
N TYR A 6 -27.99 23.86 -30.40
CA TYR A 6 -27.43 22.60 -30.92
C TYR A 6 -26.05 22.24 -30.35
N ILE A 7 -25.64 22.87 -29.25
CA ILE A 7 -24.41 22.50 -28.52
C ILE A 7 -24.77 22.10 -27.08
N GLU A 8 -25.89 21.40 -26.89
CA GLU A 8 -25.98 20.48 -25.76
C GLU A 8 -25.27 19.21 -26.20
N VAL A 9 -23.95 19.28 -26.06
CA VAL A 9 -22.99 18.23 -26.33
C VAL A 9 -23.55 16.95 -25.74
N MET A 10 -23.86 16.02 -26.64
CA MET A 10 -23.99 14.59 -26.42
C MET A 10 -22.73 14.12 -25.70
N THR A 11 -22.70 14.32 -24.38
CA THR A 11 -21.77 13.64 -23.50
C THR A 11 -22.15 12.18 -23.64
N PRO A 12 -21.26 11.32 -24.15
CA PRO A 12 -21.58 9.91 -24.21
C PRO A 12 -21.76 9.48 -22.76
N GLU A 13 -23.00 9.23 -22.33
CA GLU A 13 -23.22 8.49 -21.09
C GLU A 13 -22.44 7.20 -21.24
N ALA A 14 -21.30 7.13 -20.56
CA ALA A 14 -20.45 5.96 -20.60
C ALA A 14 -21.34 4.78 -20.20
N SER A 15 -21.49 3.83 -21.13
CA SER A 15 -22.32 2.65 -20.92
C SER A 15 -22.07 2.07 -19.52
N PRO A 16 -23.09 1.61 -18.78
CA PRO A 16 -22.91 1.06 -17.43
C PRO A 16 -21.80 -0.01 -17.34
N ARG A 17 -21.54 -0.73 -18.45
CA ARG A 17 -20.43 -1.69 -18.59
C ARG A 17 -19.05 -1.03 -18.68
N GLN A 18 -18.91 0.11 -19.35
CA GLN A 18 -17.66 0.90 -19.36
C GLN A 18 -17.33 1.45 -17.97
N GLY A 19 -18.32 1.99 -17.25
CA GLY A 19 -18.11 2.46 -15.88
C GLY A 19 -17.63 1.34 -14.93
N ALA A 20 -18.22 0.14 -15.02
CA ALA A 20 -17.82 -1.02 -14.21
C ALA A 20 -16.39 -1.50 -14.52
N THR A 21 -16.00 -1.56 -15.80
CA THR A 21 -14.65 -2.02 -16.22
C THR A 21 -13.54 -1.05 -15.83
N VAL A 22 -13.79 0.26 -15.91
CA VAL A 22 -12.83 1.30 -15.49
C VAL A 22 -12.59 1.22 -13.98
N ARG A 23 -13.66 1.08 -13.17
CA ARG A 23 -13.57 0.91 -11.70
C ARG A 23 -12.79 -0.35 -11.30
N ALA A 24 -13.04 -1.47 -11.98
CA ALA A 24 -12.32 -2.73 -11.73
C ALA A 24 -10.82 -2.64 -12.08
N ARG A 25 -10.47 -1.94 -13.17
CA ARG A 25 -9.07 -1.67 -13.55
C ARG A 25 -8.37 -0.77 -12.53
N ALA A 26 -9.03 0.28 -12.05
CA ALA A 26 -8.46 1.19 -11.04
C ALA A 26 -8.10 0.45 -9.73
N GLY A 27 -9.04 -0.37 -9.21
CA GLY A 27 -8.80 -1.17 -8.00
C GLY A 27 -7.68 -2.21 -8.16
N ARG A 28 -7.57 -2.85 -9.34
CA ARG A 28 -6.48 -3.79 -9.65
C ARG A 28 -5.13 -3.07 -9.77
N ALA A 29 -5.07 -1.94 -10.45
CA ALA A 29 -3.85 -1.15 -10.58
C ALA A 29 -3.33 -0.68 -9.21
N TYR A 30 -4.25 -0.34 -8.31
CA TYR A 30 -3.94 -0.01 -6.91
C TYR A 30 -3.30 -1.18 -6.15
N ALA A 31 -3.96 -2.35 -6.13
CA ALA A 31 -3.44 -3.53 -5.44
C ALA A 31 -2.04 -3.92 -5.95
N ILE A 32 -1.81 -3.77 -7.26
CA ILE A 32 -0.51 -3.98 -7.88
C ILE A 32 0.50 -2.92 -7.42
N ARG A 33 0.20 -1.62 -7.49
CA ARG A 33 1.15 -0.55 -7.11
C ARG A 33 1.59 -0.65 -5.64
N PHE A 34 0.63 -0.85 -4.74
CA PHE A 34 0.91 -1.00 -3.31
C PHE A 34 1.60 -2.34 -3.00
N GLY A 35 1.16 -3.43 -3.64
CA GLY A 35 1.81 -4.73 -3.54
C GLY A 35 3.26 -4.68 -4.01
N THR A 36 3.54 -4.01 -5.13
CA THR A 36 4.89 -3.81 -5.65
C THR A 36 5.76 -3.02 -4.67
N ALA A 37 5.25 -1.94 -4.07
CA ALA A 37 6.00 -1.18 -3.06
C ALA A 37 6.32 -2.02 -1.82
N SER A 38 5.37 -2.85 -1.38
CA SER A 38 5.50 -3.73 -0.22
C SER A 38 6.50 -4.86 -0.46
N VAL A 39 6.44 -5.48 -1.64
CA VAL A 39 7.40 -6.50 -2.08
C VAL A 39 8.79 -5.88 -2.21
N LEU A 40 8.88 -4.71 -2.84
CA LEU A 40 10.15 -3.99 -3.00
C LEU A 40 10.77 -3.65 -1.64
N TYR A 41 10.00 -3.11 -0.70
CA TYR A 41 10.45 -2.87 0.67
C TYR A 41 11.01 -4.16 1.30
N THR A 42 10.25 -5.24 1.22
CA THR A 42 10.61 -6.52 1.85
C THR A 42 11.88 -7.10 1.25
N VAL A 43 12.00 -7.10 -0.08
CA VAL A 43 13.20 -7.58 -0.79
C VAL A 43 14.41 -6.70 -0.46
N LEU A 44 14.26 -5.37 -0.52
CA LEU A 44 15.35 -4.45 -0.18
C LEU A 44 15.80 -4.58 1.27
N MET A 45 14.89 -4.87 2.19
CA MET A 45 15.21 -5.15 3.58
C MET A 45 15.98 -6.47 3.74
N LEU A 46 15.50 -7.55 3.14
CA LEU A 46 16.12 -8.88 3.23
C LEU A 46 17.49 -8.94 2.55
N VAL A 47 17.70 -8.19 1.47
CA VAL A 47 18.98 -8.12 0.75
C VAL A 47 19.92 -7.06 1.33
N GLY A 48 19.38 -5.90 1.70
CA GLY A 48 20.16 -4.77 2.21
C GLY A 48 20.85 -5.08 3.54
N MET A 49 20.23 -5.88 4.40
CA MET A 49 20.83 -6.23 5.70
C MET A 49 22.09 -7.10 5.61
N PRO A 50 22.08 -8.26 4.93
CA PRO A 50 23.29 -9.04 4.73
C PRO A 50 24.39 -8.24 4.04
N LEU A 51 24.03 -7.46 3.02
CA LEU A 51 24.99 -6.66 2.25
C LEU A 51 25.59 -5.52 3.08
N ALA A 52 24.80 -4.88 3.95
CA ALA A 52 25.31 -3.89 4.87
C ALA A 52 26.25 -4.50 5.94
N ARG A 53 25.94 -5.72 6.40
CA ARG A 53 26.77 -6.44 7.39
C ARG A 53 28.11 -6.88 6.81
N SER A 54 28.22 -7.07 5.49
CA SER A 54 29.50 -7.38 4.84
C SER A 54 30.41 -6.16 4.66
N GLN A 55 29.93 -4.95 4.95
CA GLN A 55 30.73 -3.73 4.86
C GLN A 55 31.46 -3.43 6.18
N PRO A 56 32.67 -2.82 6.11
CA PRO A 56 33.39 -2.37 7.30
C PRO A 56 32.53 -1.49 8.20
N ALA A 57 32.72 -1.64 9.52
CA ALA A 57 32.08 -0.77 10.50
C ALA A 57 32.48 0.69 10.24
N GLY A 58 31.51 1.61 10.31
CA GLY A 58 31.75 3.04 10.07
C GLY A 58 31.80 3.48 8.61
N SER A 59 31.81 2.55 7.64
CA SER A 59 31.79 2.91 6.21
C SER A 59 30.46 3.58 5.83
N PHE A 60 30.53 4.66 5.04
CA PHE A 60 29.36 5.31 4.45
C PHE A 60 28.48 4.30 3.68
N ALA A 61 29.10 3.35 2.97
CA ALA A 61 28.39 2.32 2.22
C ALA A 61 27.50 1.45 3.13
N ARG A 62 27.93 1.15 4.36
CA ARG A 62 27.14 0.39 5.33
C ARG A 62 25.86 1.11 5.71
N TYR A 63 25.93 2.42 5.98
CA TYR A 63 24.77 3.23 6.30
C TYR A 63 23.83 3.39 5.11
N ALA A 64 24.38 3.64 3.91
CA ALA A 64 23.58 3.75 2.69
C ALA A 64 22.79 2.45 2.40
N LEU A 65 23.42 1.29 2.56
CA LEU A 65 22.79 -0.02 2.33
C LEU A 65 21.69 -0.34 3.34
N VAL A 66 21.86 0.01 4.63
CA VAL A 66 20.78 -0.16 5.63
C VAL A 66 19.56 0.69 5.31
N CYS A 67 19.74 1.83 4.65
CA CYS A 67 18.67 2.73 4.26
C CYS A 67 17.94 2.34 2.96
N LEU A 68 18.39 1.32 2.22
CA LEU A 68 17.73 0.84 1.00
C LEU A 68 16.20 0.66 1.13
N PRO A 69 15.65 0.07 2.21
CA PRO A 69 14.20 -0.15 2.34
C PRO A 69 13.39 1.14 2.32
N VAL A 70 13.99 2.28 2.66
CA VAL A 70 13.34 3.60 2.64
C VAL A 70 12.85 3.95 1.23
N ILE A 71 13.53 3.49 0.18
CA ILE A 71 13.12 3.69 -1.21
C ILE A 71 11.76 2.99 -1.46
N GLY A 72 11.60 1.77 -0.95
CA GLY A 72 10.33 1.04 -1.02
C GLY A 72 9.21 1.78 -0.29
N VAL A 73 9.50 2.34 0.89
CA VAL A 73 8.55 3.18 1.64
C VAL A 73 8.16 4.42 0.84
N ALA A 74 9.13 5.15 0.29
CA ALA A 74 8.86 6.37 -0.49
C ALA A 74 7.97 6.10 -1.72
N ILE A 75 8.20 4.99 -2.41
CA ILE A 75 7.36 4.55 -3.54
C ILE A 75 5.96 4.19 -3.05
N GLY A 76 5.84 3.49 -1.92
CA GLY A 76 4.56 3.14 -1.31
C GLY A 76 3.75 4.38 -0.89
N VAL A 77 4.39 5.35 -0.24
CA VAL A 77 3.77 6.63 0.15
C VAL A 77 3.30 7.39 -1.07
N ARG A 78 4.13 7.51 -2.12
CA ARG A 78 3.75 8.17 -3.37
C ARG A 78 2.57 7.47 -4.05
N ALA A 79 2.53 6.14 -4.03
CA ALA A 79 1.44 5.37 -4.59
C ALA A 79 0.13 5.58 -3.81
N LEU A 80 0.19 5.57 -2.47
CA LEU A 80 -0.96 5.82 -1.61
C LEU A 80 -1.46 7.26 -1.72
N TRP A 81 -0.54 8.24 -1.78
CA TRP A 81 -0.89 9.65 -1.97
C TRP A 81 -1.69 9.86 -3.25
N ARG A 82 -1.18 9.36 -4.38
CA ARG A 82 -1.89 9.46 -5.68
C ARG A 82 -3.25 8.80 -5.63
N LEU A 83 -3.34 7.64 -4.99
CA LEU A 83 -4.59 6.93 -4.85
C LEU A 83 -5.64 7.73 -4.09
N VAL A 84 -5.28 8.33 -2.96
CA VAL A 84 -6.22 9.13 -2.16
C VAL A 84 -6.76 10.33 -2.96
N HIS A 85 -5.93 10.91 -3.84
CA HIS A 85 -6.32 12.07 -4.65
C HIS A 85 -7.11 11.70 -5.93
N GLU A 86 -6.89 10.49 -6.48
CA GLU A 86 -7.55 10.02 -7.70
C GLU A 86 -8.81 9.17 -7.42
N ALA A 87 -9.08 8.83 -6.16
CA ALA A 87 -10.17 7.95 -5.76
C ALA A 87 -11.54 8.64 -5.80
N ASP A 88 -12.53 7.96 -6.37
CA ASP A 88 -13.95 8.30 -6.22
C ASP A 88 -14.47 7.96 -4.80
N GLU A 89 -15.71 8.35 -4.49
CA GLU A 89 -16.30 8.13 -3.16
C GLU A 89 -16.33 6.64 -2.75
N LEU A 90 -16.65 5.74 -3.68
CA LEU A 90 -16.71 4.30 -3.43
C LEU A 90 -15.31 3.73 -3.19
N GLN A 91 -14.33 4.15 -3.99
CA GLN A 91 -12.93 3.76 -3.86
C GLN A 91 -12.35 4.26 -2.54
N SER A 92 -12.64 5.50 -2.14
CA SER A 92 -12.21 6.06 -0.86
C SER A 92 -12.80 5.27 0.31
N ARG A 93 -14.08 4.89 0.24
CA ARG A 93 -14.71 4.02 1.25
C ARG A 93 -14.05 2.65 1.36
N ARG A 94 -13.74 2.00 0.23
CA ARG A 94 -13.01 0.71 0.23
C ARG A 94 -11.59 0.87 0.79
N LEU A 95 -10.90 1.95 0.43
CA LEU A 95 -9.57 2.25 0.95
C LEU A 95 -9.59 2.44 2.47
N MET A 96 -10.55 3.20 3.00
CA MET A 96 -10.71 3.39 4.44
C MET A 96 -11.04 2.07 5.17
N GLU A 97 -11.91 1.22 4.61
CA GLU A 97 -12.14 -0.12 5.16
C GLU A 97 -10.85 -0.96 5.18
N ALA A 98 -10.05 -0.92 4.11
CA ALA A 98 -8.78 -1.64 4.05
C ALA A 98 -7.72 -1.09 5.02
N LEU A 99 -7.65 0.23 5.20
CA LEU A 99 -6.79 0.89 6.18
C LEU A 99 -7.19 0.52 7.61
N ASN A 100 -8.48 0.44 7.92
CA ASN A 100 -8.93 0.02 9.25
C ASN A 100 -8.51 -1.42 9.56
N VAL A 101 -8.61 -2.33 8.58
CA VAL A 101 -8.11 -3.70 8.72
C VAL A 101 -6.59 -3.72 8.91
N SER A 102 -5.85 -2.88 8.18
CA SER A 102 -4.40 -2.83 8.32
C SER A 102 -3.95 -2.31 9.67
N ILE A 103 -4.59 -1.26 10.16
CA ILE A 103 -4.33 -0.68 11.49
C ILE A 103 -4.62 -1.72 12.58
N ALA A 104 -5.82 -2.31 12.57
CA ALA A 104 -6.21 -3.31 13.57
C ALA A 104 -5.29 -4.53 13.55
N GLY A 105 -5.00 -5.09 12.35
CA GLY A 105 -4.10 -6.23 12.19
C GLY A 105 -2.69 -5.93 12.66
N THR A 106 -2.16 -4.74 12.33
CA THR A 106 -0.82 -4.33 12.77
C THR A 106 -0.74 -4.20 14.27
N ILE A 107 -1.70 -3.50 14.89
CA ILE A 107 -1.72 -3.30 16.35
C ILE A 107 -1.78 -4.65 17.06
N LEU A 108 -2.68 -5.55 16.63
CA LEU A 108 -2.82 -6.88 17.26
C LEU A 108 -1.51 -7.68 17.15
N VAL A 109 -0.92 -7.74 15.95
CA VAL A 109 0.31 -8.52 15.73
C VAL A 109 1.50 -7.93 16.48
N THR A 110 1.74 -6.62 16.37
CA THR A 110 2.90 -5.99 17.01
C THR A 110 2.77 -5.97 18.53
N PHE A 111 1.55 -5.80 19.06
CA PHE A 111 1.29 -5.90 20.49
C PHE A 111 1.52 -7.31 21.01
N CYS A 112 0.99 -8.35 20.35
CA CYS A 112 1.26 -9.74 20.69
C CYS A 112 2.76 -10.04 20.67
N LEU A 113 3.49 -9.63 19.63
CA LEU A 113 4.94 -9.82 19.54
C LEU A 113 5.69 -9.08 20.65
N GLY A 114 5.26 -7.86 21.00
CA GLY A 114 5.82 -7.11 22.13
C GLY A 114 5.59 -7.81 23.47
N MET A 115 4.38 -8.33 23.71
CA MET A 115 4.08 -9.11 24.92
C MET A 115 4.89 -10.41 25.01
N MET A 116 5.10 -11.08 23.88
CA MET A 116 5.98 -12.26 23.84
C MET A 116 7.43 -11.92 24.22
N GLN A 117 7.93 -10.73 23.84
CA GLN A 117 9.27 -10.30 24.23
C GLN A 117 9.40 -10.07 25.75
N VAL A 118 8.32 -9.68 26.43
CA VAL A 118 8.32 -9.53 27.91
C VAL A 118 8.59 -10.86 28.61
N VAL A 119 8.18 -12.00 28.02
CA VAL A 119 8.38 -13.35 28.58
C VAL A 119 9.60 -14.08 28.00
N GLY A 120 10.48 -13.36 27.28
CA GLY A 120 11.77 -13.89 26.80
C GLY A 120 11.82 -14.33 25.33
N ALA A 121 10.80 -14.02 24.51
CA ALA A 121 10.90 -14.23 23.07
C ALA A 121 11.98 -13.32 22.45
N PRO A 122 12.60 -13.72 21.31
CA PRO A 122 13.62 -12.90 20.65
C PRO A 122 13.10 -11.52 20.26
N ALA A 123 13.94 -10.49 20.46
CA ALA A 123 13.62 -9.12 20.07
C ALA A 123 13.50 -9.03 18.54
N LEU A 124 12.30 -8.71 18.04
CA LEU A 124 12.11 -8.38 16.64
C LEU A 124 12.42 -6.90 16.40
N PRO A 125 13.27 -6.58 15.43
CA PRO A 125 13.50 -5.19 15.09
C PRO A 125 12.26 -4.48 14.54
N TRP A 126 12.13 -3.19 14.84
CA TRP A 126 10.97 -2.36 14.48
C TRP A 126 10.68 -2.26 12.97
N PHE A 127 11.66 -2.54 12.10
CA PHE A 127 11.43 -2.55 10.66
C PHE A 127 10.43 -3.63 10.21
N TRP A 128 10.17 -4.66 11.01
CA TRP A 128 9.14 -5.66 10.73
C TRP A 128 7.70 -5.15 10.82
N VAL A 129 7.48 -3.96 11.39
CA VAL A 129 6.14 -3.35 11.48
C VAL A 129 5.58 -3.02 10.09
N ILE A 130 6.43 -2.55 9.16
CA ILE A 130 6.00 -2.18 7.80
C ILE A 130 5.47 -3.40 7.01
N PRO A 131 6.17 -4.56 6.96
CA PRO A 131 5.66 -5.78 6.33
C PRO A 131 4.35 -6.27 6.94
N VAL A 132 4.22 -6.24 8.27
CA VAL A 132 2.99 -6.64 8.97
C VAL A 132 1.82 -5.72 8.57
N TRP A 133 2.06 -4.42 8.52
CA TRP A 133 1.06 -3.45 8.06
C TRP A 133 0.68 -3.65 6.60
N ALA A 134 1.66 -3.86 5.72
CA ALA A 134 1.43 -4.12 4.31
C ALA A 134 0.62 -5.41 4.06
N ALA A 135 0.94 -6.49 4.79
CA ALA A 135 0.22 -7.75 4.71
C ALA A 135 -1.24 -7.58 5.19
N SER A 136 -1.44 -6.92 6.33
CA SER A 136 -2.77 -6.64 6.88
C SER A 136 -3.60 -5.76 5.95
N PHE A 137 -2.96 -4.79 5.29
CA PHE A 137 -3.60 -3.97 4.27
C PHE A 137 -4.00 -4.76 3.02
N GLY A 138 -3.12 -5.65 2.54
CA GLY A 138 -3.45 -6.56 1.44
C GLY A 138 -4.69 -7.42 1.74
N ILE A 139 -4.81 -7.91 2.98
CA ILE A 139 -6.01 -8.62 3.45
C ILE A 139 -7.25 -7.70 3.41
N GLY A 140 -7.13 -6.45 3.88
CA GLY A 140 -8.20 -5.46 3.82
C GLY A 140 -8.67 -5.16 2.39
N VAL A 141 -7.73 -5.05 1.44
CA VAL A 141 -8.03 -4.87 0.02
C VAL A 141 -8.74 -6.10 -0.56
N ALA A 142 -8.27 -7.31 -0.25
CA ALA A 142 -8.93 -8.53 -0.71
C ALA A 142 -10.36 -8.65 -0.16
N ARG A 143 -10.55 -8.35 1.13
CA ARG A 143 -11.87 -8.39 1.78
C ARG A 143 -12.84 -7.40 1.16
N THR A 144 -12.42 -6.17 0.89
CA THR A 144 -13.27 -5.17 0.24
C THR A 144 -13.56 -5.55 -1.22
N ALA A 145 -12.60 -6.14 -1.93
CA ALA A 145 -12.84 -6.65 -3.28
C ALA A 145 -13.89 -7.76 -3.33
N TRP A 146 -13.94 -8.63 -2.33
CA TRP A 146 -14.97 -9.68 -2.23
C TRP A 146 -16.34 -9.14 -1.81
N LYS A 147 -16.39 -8.19 -0.87
CA LYS A 147 -17.64 -7.63 -0.34
C LYS A 147 -18.44 -6.82 -1.37
N TYR A 148 -17.74 -6.14 -2.29
CA TYR A 148 -18.34 -5.25 -3.28
C TYR A 148 -18.25 -5.80 -4.73
N ARG A 149 -18.14 -7.13 -4.87
CA ARG A 149 -18.36 -7.85 -6.12
C ARG A 149 -19.85 -8.04 -6.36
#